data_AF-A0A6L7VNG2-F1
#
_entry.id   AF-A0A6L7VNG2-F1
#
_cell.length_a   1.000
_cell.length_b   1.000
_cell.length_c   1.000
_cell.angle_alpha   90.00
_cell.angle_beta   90.00
_cell.angle_gamma   90.00
#
_symmetry.space_group_name_H-M   'P 1'
#
loop_
_entity.id
_entity.type
_entity.pdbx_description
1 polymer ?
#
loop_
_entity_poly.entity_id
_entity_poly.type
_entity_poly.pdbx_seq_one_letter_code
_entity_poly.pdbx_strand_id
1 'polypeptide(L)'
;MPPSLNELEHVERTTFEIVVQALSDFLDEAVGIFRTERDFPQDIAEDVLREAVDSMGLSTFSHRLYGKFDYKKAIYVFTPKAQRVALMLDAKAEKESDTATLQMSQTSMFVQFKSRGKLVSGQGLLQQSLSQNGGDIQVVSIVAKFEYENRGDGGYDLKRIVVACIPNSALQQSYNPSETDHIWAVGRNSPTRGEDFRVRLKFALLRDKQAWRVRELTIGYEFDFS
;
A
#
# COMPACT_ATOMS: atom_id res chain seq x y z
N MET A 1 10.07 5.00 24.40
CA MET A 1 11.17 4.38 23.62
C MET A 1 10.59 4.01 22.26
N PRO A 2 11.31 4.27 21.16
CA PRO A 2 10.85 3.85 19.84
C PRO A 2 10.71 2.32 19.79
N PRO A 3 9.76 1.77 19.02
CA PRO A 3 9.61 0.32 18.89
C PRO A 3 10.88 -0.29 18.31
N SER A 4 11.20 -1.50 18.74
CA SER A 4 12.23 -2.30 18.07
C SER A 4 11.83 -2.57 16.61
N LEU A 5 12.81 -2.88 15.75
CA LEU A 5 12.52 -3.17 14.32
C LEU A 5 11.55 -4.35 14.16
N ASN A 6 11.67 -5.37 15.01
CA ASN A 6 10.75 -6.52 15.02
C ASN A 6 9.34 -6.11 15.45
N GLU A 7 9.20 -5.23 16.44
CA GLU A 7 7.88 -4.72 16.85
C GLU A 7 7.23 -3.87 15.75
N LEU A 8 8.01 -3.02 15.08
CA LEU A 8 7.52 -2.22 13.96
C LEU A 8 7.05 -3.12 12.82
N GLU A 9 7.86 -4.10 12.42
CA GLU A 9 7.51 -5.03 11.35
C GLU A 9 6.30 -5.89 11.71
N HIS A 10 6.17 -6.29 12.98
CA HIS A 10 4.97 -6.97 13.47
C HIS A 10 3.73 -6.08 13.39
N VAL A 11 3.83 -4.79 13.76
CA VAL A 11 2.72 -3.83 13.63
C VAL A 11 2.33 -3.62 12.16
N GLU A 12 3.31 -3.45 11.25
CA GLU A 12 3.05 -3.37 9.82
C GLU A 12 2.32 -4.61 9.32
N ARG A 13 2.79 -5.81 9.71
CA ARG A 13 2.14 -7.07 9.33
C ARG A 13 0.73 -7.17 9.86
N THR A 14 0.49 -6.93 11.14
CA THR A 14 -0.87 -6.99 11.70
C THR A 14 -1.79 -5.98 11.04
N THR A 15 -1.32 -4.76 10.78
CA THR A 15 -2.09 -3.74 10.05
C THR A 15 -2.39 -4.17 8.62
N PHE A 16 -1.43 -4.79 7.94
CA PHE A 16 -1.60 -5.31 6.60
C PHE A 16 -2.65 -6.43 6.54
N GLU A 17 -2.60 -7.40 7.46
CA GLU A 17 -3.58 -8.49 7.51
C GLU A 17 -5.00 -7.97 7.78
N ILE A 18 -5.16 -6.90 8.57
CA ILE A 18 -6.46 -6.22 8.75
C ILE A 18 -7.01 -5.73 7.41
N VAL A 19 -6.18 -5.03 6.62
CA VAL A 19 -6.61 -4.48 5.31
C VAL A 19 -6.86 -5.58 4.29
N VAL A 20 -6.02 -6.62 4.28
CA VAL A 20 -6.20 -7.80 3.43
C VAL A 20 -7.53 -8.49 3.75
N GLN A 21 -7.83 -8.69 5.03
CA GLN A 21 -9.09 -9.31 5.45
C GLN A 21 -10.29 -8.44 5.06
N ALA A 22 -10.22 -7.12 5.27
CA ALA A 22 -11.28 -6.20 4.86
C ALA A 22 -11.59 -6.30 3.36
N LEU A 23 -10.56 -6.29 2.51
CA LEU A 23 -10.72 -6.42 1.05
C LEU A 23 -11.15 -7.82 0.62
N SER A 24 -10.72 -8.85 1.35
CA SER A 24 -11.15 -10.23 1.13
C SER A 24 -12.64 -10.40 1.39
N ASP A 25 -13.12 -9.93 2.54
CA ASP A 25 -14.54 -10.03 2.92
C ASP A 25 -15.44 -9.20 1.98
N PHE A 26 -14.91 -8.11 1.43
CA PHE A 26 -15.60 -7.22 0.50
C PHE A 26 -15.42 -7.60 -0.98
N LEU A 27 -14.71 -8.70 -1.29
CA LEU A 27 -14.28 -9.01 -2.66
C LEU A 27 -15.45 -9.21 -3.62
N ASP A 28 -16.51 -9.90 -3.20
CA ASP A 28 -17.69 -10.13 -4.05
C ASP A 28 -18.45 -8.84 -4.35
N GLU A 29 -18.55 -7.94 -3.37
CA GLU A 29 -19.16 -6.62 -3.54
C GLU A 29 -18.31 -5.75 -4.47
N ALA A 30 -16.99 -5.75 -4.31
CA ALA A 30 -16.06 -5.08 -5.21
C ALA A 30 -16.20 -5.54 -6.66
N VAL A 31 -16.38 -6.85 -6.89
CA VAL A 31 -16.66 -7.40 -8.23
C VAL A 31 -17.97 -6.86 -8.80
N GLY A 32 -19.02 -6.80 -7.98
CA GLY A 32 -20.30 -6.21 -8.36
C GLY A 32 -20.14 -4.75 -8.78
N ILE A 33 -19.50 -3.95 -7.92
CA ILE A 33 -19.25 -2.53 -8.10
C ILE A 33 -18.49 -2.26 -9.41
N PHE A 34 -17.35 -2.92 -9.63
CA PHE A 34 -16.55 -2.74 -10.87
C PHE A 34 -17.35 -3.09 -12.15
N ARG A 35 -18.26 -4.07 -12.07
CA ARG A 35 -19.09 -4.47 -13.22
C ARG A 35 -20.21 -3.47 -13.52
N THR A 36 -20.82 -2.89 -12.49
CA THR A 36 -22.01 -2.05 -12.63
C THR A 36 -21.69 -0.58 -12.80
N GLU A 37 -20.67 -0.07 -12.12
CA GLU A 37 -20.30 1.33 -12.20
C GLU A 37 -19.69 1.68 -13.56
N ARG A 38 -19.72 2.98 -13.87
CA ARG A 38 -19.30 3.55 -15.16
C ARG A 38 -18.30 4.70 -14.99
N ASP A 39 -17.92 5.00 -13.75
CA ASP A 39 -16.95 6.03 -13.42
C ASP A 39 -15.52 5.58 -13.78
N PHE A 40 -14.54 6.46 -13.58
CA PHE A 40 -13.16 6.08 -13.87
C PHE A 40 -12.73 4.95 -12.92
N PRO A 41 -12.02 3.92 -13.41
CA PRO A 41 -11.60 2.78 -12.58
C PRO A 41 -10.82 3.17 -11.33
N GLN A 42 -10.11 4.29 -11.37
CA GLN A 42 -9.39 4.82 -10.22
C GLN A 42 -10.36 5.29 -9.12
N ASP A 43 -11.42 6.01 -9.47
CA ASP A 43 -12.42 6.49 -8.51
C ASP A 43 -13.15 5.28 -7.87
N ILE A 44 -13.55 4.31 -8.71
CA ILE A 44 -14.17 3.04 -8.26
C ILE A 44 -13.25 2.30 -7.27
N ALA A 45 -11.95 2.20 -7.58
CA ALA A 45 -10.97 1.54 -6.71
C ALA A 45 -10.80 2.25 -5.35
N GLU A 46 -10.85 3.58 -5.34
CA GLU A 46 -10.76 4.38 -4.11
C GLU A 46 -11.99 4.20 -3.22
N ASP A 47 -13.19 4.14 -3.83
CA ASP A 47 -14.45 3.93 -3.12
C ASP A 47 -14.54 2.52 -2.55
N VAL A 48 -14.25 1.49 -3.34
CA VAL A 48 -14.18 0.09 -2.88
C VAL A 48 -13.21 -0.07 -1.72
N LEU A 49 -12.01 0.52 -1.80
CA LEU A 49 -11.02 0.44 -0.73
C LEU A 49 -11.52 1.09 0.57
N ARG A 50 -12.19 2.25 0.45
CA ARG A 50 -12.76 2.97 1.60
C ARG A 50 -13.87 2.15 2.25
N GLU A 51 -14.83 1.68 1.46
CA GLU A 51 -16.00 0.93 1.94
C GLU A 51 -15.61 -0.39 2.60
N ALA A 52 -14.69 -1.14 2.00
CA ALA A 52 -14.17 -2.39 2.57
C ALA A 52 -13.58 -2.15 3.97
N VAL A 53 -12.73 -1.14 4.11
CA VAL A 53 -12.01 -0.88 5.37
C VAL A 53 -12.92 -0.24 6.43
N ASP A 54 -13.87 0.61 6.03
CA ASP A 54 -14.83 1.19 6.96
C ASP A 54 -15.83 0.15 7.49
N SER A 55 -16.24 -0.81 6.66
CA SER A 55 -17.15 -1.89 7.04
C SER A 55 -16.56 -2.84 8.09
N MET A 56 -15.23 -2.92 8.20
CA MET A 56 -14.55 -3.78 9.17
C MET A 56 -14.70 -3.32 10.63
N GLY A 57 -15.10 -2.07 10.89
CA GLY A 57 -15.33 -1.58 12.26
C GLY A 57 -14.05 -1.40 13.10
N LEU A 58 -12.99 -0.84 12.51
CA LEU A 58 -11.70 -0.65 13.18
C LEU A 58 -11.81 0.20 14.47
N SER A 59 -11.03 -0.17 15.50
CA SER A 59 -10.86 0.66 16.69
C SER A 59 -10.08 1.94 16.36
N THR A 60 -10.70 3.10 16.58
CA THR A 60 -10.16 4.40 16.13
C THR A 60 -9.85 5.33 17.30
N PHE A 61 -9.06 6.36 17.02
CA PHE A 61 -8.90 7.51 17.91
C PHE A 61 -8.94 8.82 17.13
N SER A 62 -9.30 9.91 17.81
CA SER A 62 -9.37 11.22 17.19
C SER A 62 -7.98 11.79 16.92
N HIS A 63 -7.55 11.72 15.67
CA HIS A 63 -6.37 12.41 15.18
C HIS A 63 -6.52 12.69 13.68
N ARG A 64 -6.30 13.94 13.28
CA ARG A 64 -6.41 14.33 11.87
C ARG A 64 -5.11 14.00 11.14
N LEU A 65 -5.21 13.09 10.17
CA LEU A 65 -4.10 12.72 9.30
C LEU A 65 -4.09 13.60 8.04
N TYR A 66 -2.90 14.02 7.63
CA TYR A 66 -2.67 14.83 6.43
C TYR A 66 -1.84 14.03 5.42
N GLY A 67 -1.99 14.34 4.13
CA GLY A 67 -1.27 13.67 3.05
C GLY A 67 -2.17 13.31 1.86
N LYS A 68 -1.54 12.94 0.75
CA LYS A 68 -2.20 12.68 -0.54
C LYS A 68 -2.76 11.26 -0.73
N PHE A 69 -2.76 10.44 0.32
CA PHE A 69 -3.36 9.10 0.28
C PHE A 69 -4.87 9.17 0.11
N ASP A 70 -5.44 8.24 -0.67
CA ASP A 70 -6.86 8.16 -0.99
C ASP A 70 -7.71 7.91 0.27
N TYR A 71 -7.20 7.09 1.19
CA TYR A 71 -7.82 6.84 2.48
C TYR A 71 -6.81 6.91 3.63
N LYS A 72 -7.25 7.50 4.75
CA LYS A 72 -6.40 7.72 5.93
C LYS A 72 -7.22 7.53 7.20
N LYS A 73 -6.72 6.76 8.16
CA LYS A 73 -7.41 6.57 9.45
C LYS A 73 -6.44 6.38 10.61
N ALA A 74 -6.75 7.01 11.74
CA ALA A 74 -6.01 6.84 12.99
C ALA A 74 -6.64 5.70 13.79
N ILE A 75 -5.92 4.59 13.93
CA ILE A 75 -6.44 3.34 14.51
C ILE A 75 -5.57 2.81 15.64
N TYR A 76 -6.18 2.02 16.52
CA TYR A 76 -5.46 1.16 17.44
C TYR A 76 -5.26 -0.21 16.79
N VAL A 77 -4.01 -0.66 16.73
CA VAL A 77 -3.66 -2.03 16.34
C VAL A 77 -3.27 -2.78 17.60
N PHE A 78 -4.00 -3.86 17.88
CA PHE A 78 -3.77 -4.68 19.06
C PHE A 78 -2.75 -5.77 18.75
N THR A 79 -1.49 -5.51 19.10
CA THR A 79 -0.48 -6.55 19.30
C THR A 79 -0.51 -6.94 20.79
N PRO A 80 0.49 -7.63 21.39
CA PRO A 80 0.53 -7.78 22.85
C PRO A 80 0.38 -6.46 23.65
N LYS A 81 0.57 -5.30 23.00
CA LYS A 81 0.20 -3.98 23.50
C LYS A 81 -0.60 -3.23 22.42
N ALA A 82 -1.53 -2.36 22.82
CA ALA A 82 -2.21 -1.47 21.88
C ALA A 82 -1.22 -0.45 21.29
N GLN A 83 -1.12 -0.40 19.97
CA GLN A 83 -0.26 0.52 19.21
C GLN A 83 -1.11 1.53 18.45
N ARG A 84 -0.68 2.80 18.42
CA ARG A 84 -1.34 3.83 17.61
C ARG A 84 -0.76 3.80 16.21
N VAL A 85 -1.61 3.62 15.21
CA VAL A 85 -1.23 3.55 13.80
C VAL A 85 -1.97 4.61 13.00
N ALA A 86 -1.22 5.34 12.19
CA ALA A 86 -1.74 6.14 11.10
C ALA A 86 -1.76 5.25 9.86
N LEU A 87 -2.94 4.69 9.57
CA LEU A 87 -3.19 3.84 8.42
C LEU A 87 -3.31 4.74 7.18
N MET A 88 -2.41 4.55 6.22
CA MET A 88 -2.36 5.31 4.97
C MET A 88 -2.57 4.35 3.79
N LEU A 89 -3.71 4.43 3.12
CA LEU A 89 -4.08 3.53 2.04
C LEU A 89 -4.19 4.28 0.71
N ASP A 90 -3.69 3.62 -0.33
CA ASP A 90 -3.65 4.16 -1.69
C ASP A 90 -4.22 3.12 -2.65
N ALA A 91 -5.26 3.47 -3.39
CA ALA A 91 -5.85 2.64 -4.41
C ALA A 91 -5.15 2.87 -5.76
N LYS A 92 -4.99 1.81 -6.54
CA LYS A 92 -4.45 1.90 -7.91
C LYS A 92 -5.26 1.02 -8.84
N ALA A 93 -5.87 1.60 -9.86
CA ALA A 93 -6.55 0.84 -10.90
C ALA A 93 -5.67 0.72 -12.16
N GLU A 94 -5.24 -0.49 -12.52
CA GLU A 94 -4.41 -0.73 -13.72
C GLU A 94 -4.83 -2.02 -14.45
N LYS A 95 -4.50 -2.17 -15.73
CA LYS A 95 -4.90 -3.36 -16.52
C LYS A 95 -4.05 -4.60 -16.28
N GLU A 96 -2.73 -4.46 -16.16
CA GLU A 96 -1.81 -5.55 -15.77
C GLU A 96 -0.41 -4.98 -15.50
N SER A 97 0.19 -5.26 -14.32
CA SER A 97 1.61 -4.99 -14.06
C SER A 97 2.06 -5.53 -12.69
N ASP A 98 3.23 -6.16 -12.60
CA ASP A 98 3.81 -6.61 -11.31
C ASP A 98 4.44 -5.47 -10.47
N THR A 99 3.96 -4.25 -10.69
CA THR A 99 4.43 -3.05 -10.01
C THR A 99 3.29 -2.11 -9.66
N ALA A 100 3.51 -1.30 -8.63
CA ALA A 100 2.69 -0.13 -8.30
C ALA A 100 3.55 1.14 -8.44
N THR A 101 3.02 2.16 -9.10
CA THR A 101 3.70 3.47 -9.18
C THR A 101 3.39 4.29 -7.93
N LEU A 102 4.44 4.76 -7.27
CA LEU A 102 4.37 5.56 -6.06
C LEU A 102 4.93 6.97 -6.29
N GLN A 103 4.26 7.96 -5.73
CA GLN A 103 4.81 9.29 -5.48
C GLN A 103 5.75 9.23 -4.27
N MET A 104 6.77 10.10 -4.21
CA MET A 104 7.68 10.12 -3.06
C MET A 104 6.99 10.44 -1.74
N SER A 105 5.81 11.09 -1.75
CA SER A 105 4.97 11.31 -0.58
C SER A 105 4.28 10.06 -0.02
N GLN A 106 4.36 8.92 -0.71
CA GLN A 106 3.73 7.67 -0.30
C GLN A 106 4.72 6.67 0.34
N THR A 107 6.00 7.02 0.39
CA THR A 107 7.04 6.22 1.04
C THR A 107 7.90 7.09 1.95
N SER A 108 8.33 6.55 3.08
CA SER A 108 9.30 7.19 3.96
C SER A 108 10.73 6.77 3.64
N MET A 109 10.90 5.65 2.91
CA MET A 109 12.20 5.07 2.62
C MET A 109 13.04 5.98 1.72
N PHE A 110 14.35 5.93 1.91
CA PHE A 110 15.28 6.40 0.89
C PHE A 110 15.28 5.40 -0.26
N VAL A 111 14.96 5.88 -1.46
CA VAL A 111 14.96 5.08 -2.68
C VAL A 111 16.36 5.16 -3.28
N GLN A 112 17.00 4.02 -3.52
CA GLN A 112 18.28 3.93 -4.23
C GLN A 112 18.33 2.66 -5.07
N PHE A 113 18.59 2.79 -6.37
CA PHE A 113 18.82 1.65 -7.26
C PHE A 113 19.59 2.02 -8.52
N LYS A 114 20.19 1.03 -9.19
CA LYS A 114 20.80 1.22 -10.52
C LYS A 114 19.77 0.96 -11.62
N SER A 115 19.70 1.87 -12.59
CA SER A 115 18.94 1.68 -13.82
C SER A 115 19.76 2.09 -15.03
N ARG A 116 19.92 1.17 -15.99
CA ARG A 116 20.75 1.39 -17.20
C ARG A 116 22.15 1.94 -16.85
N GLY A 117 22.76 1.43 -15.78
CA GLY A 117 24.08 1.83 -15.29
C GLY A 117 24.12 3.17 -14.53
N LYS A 118 23.00 3.90 -14.41
CA LYS A 118 22.93 5.15 -13.65
C LYS A 118 22.29 4.92 -12.28
N LEU A 119 22.83 5.57 -11.27
CA LEU A 119 22.22 5.63 -9.95
C LEU A 119 20.94 6.48 -10.04
N VAL A 120 19.83 5.91 -9.57
CA VAL A 120 18.58 6.61 -9.33
C VAL A 120 18.39 6.64 -7.83
N SER A 121 18.24 7.84 -7.26
CA SER A 121 17.99 7.99 -5.83
C SER A 121 17.05 9.15 -5.51
N GLY A 122 16.39 9.06 -4.35
CA GLY A 122 15.49 10.09 -3.87
C GLY A 122 14.98 9.79 -2.46
N GLN A 123 14.85 10.83 -1.64
CA GLN A 123 14.33 10.71 -0.28
C GLN A 123 12.80 10.62 -0.30
N GLY A 124 12.25 9.60 0.37
CA GLY A 124 10.83 9.52 0.69
C GLY A 124 10.38 10.71 1.55
N LEU A 125 9.20 11.23 1.25
CA LEU A 125 8.63 12.41 1.90
C LEU A 125 7.55 12.05 2.92
N LEU A 126 7.16 10.78 3.03
CA LEU A 126 6.27 10.32 4.09
C LEU A 126 7.04 10.29 5.42
N GLN A 127 6.39 10.74 6.49
CA GLN A 127 6.97 10.69 7.83
C GLN A 127 7.01 9.25 8.33
N GLN A 128 8.09 8.90 9.01
CA GLN A 128 8.26 7.58 9.62
C GLN A 128 7.23 7.31 10.74
N SER A 129 6.96 8.35 11.53
CA SER A 129 5.99 8.35 12.63
C SER A 129 5.50 9.79 12.84
N LEU A 130 4.34 9.94 13.46
CA LEU A 130 3.80 11.23 13.87
C LEU A 130 3.92 11.34 15.39
N SER A 131 4.46 12.46 15.89
CA SER A 131 4.53 12.70 17.34
C SER A 131 3.24 13.39 17.83
N GLN A 132 2.60 12.82 18.86
CA GLN A 132 1.45 13.43 19.54
C GLN A 132 1.72 13.45 21.05
N ASN A 133 1.26 14.48 21.76
CA ASN A 133 1.39 14.61 23.22
C ASN A 133 0.95 13.31 23.93
N GLY A 134 1.92 12.47 24.33
CA GLY A 134 1.70 11.18 25.00
C GLY A 134 2.09 9.91 24.22
N GLY A 135 2.61 10.00 22.99
CA GLY A 135 3.20 8.84 22.28
C GLY A 135 3.35 9.01 20.77
N ASP A 136 4.14 8.12 20.17
CA ASP A 136 4.34 8.07 18.72
C ASP A 136 3.21 7.30 18.03
N ILE A 137 2.73 7.84 16.91
CA ILE A 137 1.81 7.18 15.99
C ILE A 137 2.64 6.62 14.84
N GLN A 138 2.67 5.30 14.70
CA GLN A 138 3.40 4.62 13.62
C GLN A 138 2.67 4.83 12.30
N VAL A 139 3.38 5.23 11.25
CA VAL A 139 2.80 5.35 9.91
C VAL A 139 2.96 4.02 9.19
N VAL A 140 1.85 3.44 8.75
CA VAL A 140 1.82 2.22 7.92
C VAL A 140 1.18 2.58 6.59
N SER A 141 1.93 2.42 5.50
CA SER A 141 1.45 2.69 4.14
C SER A 141 1.24 1.41 3.35
N ILE A 142 0.04 1.27 2.79
CA ILE A 142 -0.37 0.10 2.01
C ILE A 142 -0.94 0.59 0.68
N VAL A 143 -0.57 -0.09 -0.41
CA VAL A 143 -1.18 0.11 -1.73
C VAL A 143 -2.07 -1.09 -2.05
N ALA A 144 -3.31 -0.83 -2.47
CA ALA A 144 -4.23 -1.82 -2.99
C ALA A 144 -4.40 -1.60 -4.50
N LYS A 145 -3.87 -2.52 -5.29
CA LYS A 145 -3.92 -2.46 -6.75
C LYS A 145 -5.05 -3.33 -7.28
N PHE A 146 -6.05 -2.70 -7.88
CA PHE A 146 -7.18 -3.34 -8.53
C PHE A 146 -6.84 -3.57 -10.00
N GLU A 147 -6.63 -4.82 -10.36
CA GLU A 147 -6.38 -5.21 -11.74
C GLU A 147 -7.68 -5.53 -12.45
N TYR A 148 -7.94 -4.87 -13.57
CA TYR A 148 -9.23 -4.96 -14.26
C TYR A 148 -9.08 -5.00 -15.78
N GLU A 149 -10.13 -5.49 -16.45
CA GLU A 149 -10.29 -5.38 -17.90
C GLU A 149 -11.52 -4.54 -18.24
N ASN A 150 -11.47 -3.82 -19.35
CA ASN A 150 -12.64 -3.10 -19.86
C ASN A 150 -13.65 -4.10 -20.39
N ARG A 151 -14.93 -3.89 -20.06
CA ARG A 151 -16.05 -4.57 -20.69
C ARG A 151 -16.58 -3.72 -21.86
N GLY A 152 -17.20 -4.37 -22.83
CA GLY A 152 -17.81 -3.70 -23.99
C GLY A 152 -19.05 -2.86 -23.65
N ASP A 153 -19.61 -3.03 -22.45
CA ASP A 153 -20.82 -2.34 -21.96
C ASP A 153 -20.52 -1.08 -21.13
N GLY A 154 -19.25 -0.67 -21.08
CA GLY A 154 -18.76 0.47 -20.30
C GLY A 154 -18.37 0.14 -18.86
N GLY A 155 -18.55 -1.10 -18.40
CA GLY A 155 -18.09 -1.55 -17.08
C GLY A 155 -16.68 -2.14 -17.11
N TYR A 156 -16.30 -2.76 -15.99
CA TYR A 156 -15.00 -3.38 -15.81
C TYR A 156 -15.13 -4.77 -15.20
N ASP A 157 -14.30 -5.72 -15.66
CA ASP A 157 -14.14 -7.00 -14.99
C ASP A 157 -12.91 -6.90 -14.08
N LEU A 158 -13.13 -6.78 -12.77
CA LEU A 158 -12.08 -6.95 -11.77
C LEU A 158 -11.51 -8.37 -11.92
N LYS A 159 -10.19 -8.51 -11.91
CA LYS A 159 -9.48 -9.80 -12.07
C LYS A 159 -8.84 -10.26 -10.77
N ARG A 160 -8.17 -9.33 -10.09
CA ARG A 160 -7.57 -9.55 -8.77
C ARG A 160 -7.29 -8.21 -8.08
N ILE A 161 -7.06 -8.28 -6.78
CA ILE A 161 -6.55 -7.18 -5.98
C ILE A 161 -5.17 -7.57 -5.45
N VAL A 162 -4.12 -6.81 -5.79
CA VAL A 162 -2.78 -6.99 -5.23
C VAL A 162 -2.57 -5.97 -4.13
N VAL A 163 -2.48 -6.42 -2.89
CA VAL A 163 -2.26 -5.57 -1.72
C VAL A 163 -0.79 -5.65 -1.33
N ALA A 164 -0.12 -4.51 -1.15
CA ALA A 164 1.28 -4.46 -0.74
C ALA A 164 1.54 -3.47 0.40
N CYS A 165 2.20 -3.94 1.46
CA CYS A 165 2.66 -3.11 2.57
C CYS A 165 4.05 -2.52 2.28
N ILE A 166 4.13 -1.21 2.12
CA ILE A 166 5.38 -0.49 1.87
C ILE A 166 6.17 -0.44 3.18
N PRO A 167 7.45 -0.88 3.22
CA PRO A 167 8.22 -0.84 4.45
C PRO A 167 8.49 0.58 4.91
N ASN A 168 8.41 0.80 6.22
CA ASN A 168 8.81 2.04 6.88
C ASN A 168 10.34 2.26 6.78
N SER A 169 10.79 3.53 6.85
CA SER A 169 12.21 3.88 6.71
C SER A 169 13.11 3.34 7.83
N ALA A 170 12.56 3.01 9.00
CA ALA A 170 13.33 2.30 10.02
C ALA A 170 13.81 0.92 9.53
N LEU A 171 13.14 0.33 8.54
CA LEU A 171 13.50 -0.95 7.95
C LEU A 171 14.41 -0.80 6.71
N GLN A 172 15.02 0.37 6.50
CA GLN A 172 15.85 0.68 5.32
C GLN A 172 16.90 -0.40 5.03
N GLN A 173 17.63 -0.85 6.05
CA GLN A 173 18.71 -1.83 5.89
C GLN A 173 18.23 -3.21 5.43
N SER A 174 16.96 -3.57 5.66
CA SER A 174 16.39 -4.84 5.22
C SER A 174 15.89 -4.78 3.78
N TYR A 175 15.30 -3.65 3.39
CA TYR A 175 14.52 -3.53 2.14
C TYR A 175 15.19 -2.73 1.03
N ASN A 176 16.10 -1.83 1.36
CA ASN A 176 16.93 -1.12 0.38
C ASN A 176 18.28 -0.68 1.00
N PRO A 177 19.14 -1.62 1.41
CA PRO A 177 20.47 -1.31 1.95
C PRO A 177 21.44 -0.74 0.91
N SER A 178 21.25 -1.05 -0.38
CA SER A 178 22.14 -0.58 -1.45
C SER A 178 21.42 -0.43 -2.80
N GLU A 179 22.09 0.15 -3.79
CA GLU A 179 21.57 0.29 -5.16
C GLU A 179 21.34 -1.02 -5.93
N THR A 180 21.83 -2.14 -5.43
CA THR A 180 21.69 -3.47 -6.06
C THR A 180 20.82 -4.41 -5.24
N ASP A 181 20.54 -4.05 -3.99
CA ASP A 181 19.64 -4.77 -3.11
C ASP A 181 18.50 -3.83 -2.67
N HIS A 182 17.37 -3.93 -3.37
CA HIS A 182 16.26 -2.98 -3.29
C HIS A 182 14.93 -3.60 -3.75
N ILE A 183 13.83 -2.85 -3.58
CA ILE A 183 12.47 -3.23 -4.01
C ILE A 183 11.91 -2.35 -5.15
N TRP A 184 12.74 -1.45 -5.70
CA TRP A 184 12.31 -0.39 -6.63
C TRP A 184 12.50 -0.68 -8.13
N ALA A 185 11.84 0.11 -8.97
CA ALA A 185 12.09 0.28 -10.39
C ALA A 185 11.89 1.75 -10.81
N VAL A 186 12.37 2.10 -12.01
CA VAL A 186 12.14 3.43 -12.60
C VAL A 186 10.64 3.70 -12.71
N GLY A 187 10.16 4.81 -12.17
CA GLY A 187 8.78 5.25 -12.32
C GLY A 187 8.42 5.68 -13.74
N ARG A 188 7.13 5.95 -14.00
CA ARG A 188 6.68 6.62 -15.23
C ARG A 188 6.84 8.12 -15.02
N ASN A 189 8.05 8.65 -15.13
CA ASN A 189 8.29 10.09 -15.17
C ASN A 189 8.69 10.51 -16.58
N SER A 190 8.25 11.70 -17.00
CA SER A 190 8.83 12.43 -18.12
C SER A 190 9.76 13.52 -17.56
N PRO A 191 11.07 13.26 -17.39
CA PRO A 191 12.01 14.24 -16.82
C PRO A 191 12.04 15.56 -17.60
N THR A 192 11.70 15.51 -18.89
CA THR A 192 11.63 16.67 -19.79
C THR A 192 10.44 17.60 -19.51
N ARG A 193 9.46 17.19 -18.69
CA ARG A 193 8.26 17.98 -18.35
C ARG A 193 8.27 18.55 -16.93
N GLY A 194 9.36 18.36 -16.18
CA GLY A 194 9.46 18.85 -14.79
C GLY A 194 8.53 18.14 -13.81
N GLU A 195 8.08 16.93 -14.13
CA GLU A 195 7.23 16.12 -13.25
C GLU A 195 7.98 15.67 -11.99
N ASP A 196 7.27 15.65 -10.86
CA ASP A 196 7.80 15.14 -9.59
C ASP A 196 8.34 13.71 -9.75
N PHE A 197 9.45 13.43 -9.08
CA PHE A 197 10.06 12.10 -9.09
C PHE A 197 9.05 11.04 -8.60
N ARG A 198 8.93 9.94 -9.35
CA ARG A 198 8.09 8.79 -9.02
C ARG A 198 8.91 7.52 -9.14
N VAL A 199 8.59 6.54 -8.31
CA VAL A 199 9.23 5.22 -8.29
C VAL A 199 8.17 4.15 -8.52
N ARG A 200 8.57 2.98 -9.01
CA ARG A 200 7.70 1.80 -9.01
C ARG A 200 8.15 0.82 -7.93
N LEU A 201 7.23 0.38 -7.09
CA LEU A 201 7.44 -0.75 -6.20
C LEU A 201 7.33 -2.05 -7.02
N LYS A 202 8.31 -2.94 -6.94
CA LYS A 202 8.27 -4.27 -7.57
C LYS A 202 7.76 -5.29 -6.58
N PHE A 203 6.60 -5.87 -6.86
CA PHE A 203 5.98 -6.85 -5.96
C PHE A 203 6.82 -8.12 -5.80
N ALA A 204 7.45 -8.59 -6.87
CA ALA A 204 8.35 -9.76 -6.81
C ALA A 204 9.52 -9.54 -5.83
N LEU A 205 10.25 -8.42 -5.98
CA LEU A 205 11.38 -8.12 -5.09
C LEU A 205 10.94 -7.92 -3.64
N LEU A 206 9.75 -7.32 -3.43
CA LEU A 206 9.20 -7.15 -2.08
C LEU A 206 8.85 -8.51 -1.45
N ARG A 207 8.27 -9.45 -2.22
CA ARG A 207 8.01 -10.83 -1.76
C ARG A 207 9.29 -11.58 -1.44
N ASP A 208 10.33 -11.43 -2.27
CA ASP A 208 11.62 -12.08 -2.05
C ASP A 208 12.25 -11.63 -0.72
N LYS A 209 12.00 -10.38 -0.31
CA LYS A 209 12.41 -9.86 1.00
C LYS A 209 11.56 -10.43 2.13
N GLN A 210 10.25 -10.32 2.02
CA GLN A 210 9.29 -10.87 2.96
C GLN A 210 7.96 -11.17 2.25
N ALA A 211 7.62 -12.46 2.13
CA ALA A 211 6.47 -12.92 1.34
C ALA A 211 5.14 -12.30 1.79
N TRP A 212 4.95 -12.12 3.10
CA TRP A 212 3.70 -11.57 3.66
C TRP A 212 3.42 -10.14 3.21
N ARG A 213 4.42 -9.37 2.75
CA ARG A 213 4.23 -7.96 2.36
C ARG A 213 3.42 -7.77 1.10
N VAL A 214 3.15 -8.82 0.35
CA VAL A 214 2.31 -8.78 -0.84
C VAL A 214 1.30 -9.92 -0.76
N ARG A 215 0.02 -9.59 -0.90
CA ARG A 215 -1.06 -10.57 -1.02
C ARG A 215 -1.81 -10.33 -2.31
N GLU A 216 -2.12 -11.42 -3.00
CA GLU A 216 -3.01 -11.38 -4.15
C GLU A 216 -4.36 -11.98 -3.73
N LEU A 217 -5.44 -11.26 -3.99
CA LEU A 217 -6.81 -11.69 -3.80
C LEU A 217 -7.39 -11.95 -5.18
N THR A 218 -7.64 -13.22 -5.49
CA THR A 218 -8.18 -13.66 -6.79
C THR A 218 -9.67 -13.95 -6.68
N ILE A 219 -10.42 -13.53 -7.69
CA ILE A 219 -11.86 -13.76 -7.74
C ILE A 219 -12.11 -15.21 -8.12
N GLY A 220 -12.80 -15.96 -7.26
CA GLY A 220 -13.25 -17.33 -7.55
C GLY A 220 -12.37 -18.46 -7.01
N TYR A 221 -11.56 -18.25 -5.97
CA TYR A 221 -10.99 -19.34 -5.18
C TYR A 221 -11.57 -19.33 -3.77
N GLU A 222 -12.24 -20.42 -3.39
CA GLU A 222 -12.44 -20.78 -1.99
C GLU A 222 -11.06 -20.79 -1.30
N PHE A 223 -10.97 -20.14 -0.14
CA PHE A 223 -9.75 -20.14 0.66
C PHE A 223 -9.38 -21.57 1.04
N ASP A 224 -8.29 -22.09 0.46
CA ASP A 224 -7.62 -23.26 1.02
C ASP A 224 -6.73 -22.75 2.17
N PHE A 225 -7.20 -22.96 3.40
CA PHE A 225 -6.43 -22.69 4.61
C PHE A 225 -5.38 -23.79 4.79
N SER A 226 -4.35 -23.79 3.94
CA SER A 226 -3.16 -24.65 4.09
C SER A 226 -1.94 -23.84 4.50
#